data_AF-A0A1F4BET1-F1
#
_entry.id   AF-A0A1F4BET1-F1
#
_cell.length_a   1.000
_cell.length_b   1.000
_cell.length_c   1.000
_cell.angle_alpha   90.00
_cell.angle_beta   90.00
_cell.angle_gamma   90.00
#
_symmetry.space_group_name_H-M   'P 1'
#
loop_
_entity.id
_entity.type
_entity.pdbx_description
1 polymer ?
#
loop_
_entity_poly.entity_id
_entity_poly.type
_entity_poly.pdbx_seq_one_letter_code
_entity_poly.pdbx_strand_id
1 'polypeptide(L)'
;MRVSAASVNPIDWRMREGAVQHLFAPRRDVRVEQAAVRATAERLGQLMALVASGALKPQIGRLYSLAETPAAYAASQSGRSRGKHIIRFEDPPAA
;
A
#
# COMPACT_ATOMS: atom_id res chain seq x y z
N MET A 1 8.18 -18.38 -9.70
CA MET A 1 7.72 -16.97 -9.57
C MET A 1 8.83 -16.18 -8.88
N ARG A 2 9.27 -15.05 -9.46
CA ARG A 2 10.31 -14.18 -8.87
C ARG A 2 9.65 -12.89 -8.38
N VAL A 3 10.05 -12.40 -7.21
CA VAL A 3 9.56 -11.15 -6.62
C VAL A 3 10.61 -10.06 -6.86
N SER A 4 10.26 -9.01 -7.60
CA SER A 4 11.15 -7.86 -7.85
C SER A 4 10.92 -6.70 -6.88
N ALA A 5 9.72 -6.60 -6.31
CA ALA A 5 9.37 -5.60 -5.32
C ALA A 5 8.24 -6.06 -4.40
N ALA A 6 8.22 -5.51 -3.19
CA ALA A 6 7.11 -5.59 -2.25
C ALA A 6 6.73 -4.18 -1.78
N SER A 7 5.57 -4.02 -1.13
CA SER A 7 5.15 -2.70 -0.61
C SER A 7 4.66 -2.78 0.82
N VAL A 8 4.95 -1.74 1.60
CA VAL A 8 4.41 -1.53 2.95
C VAL A 8 3.25 -0.53 2.85
N ASN A 9 2.06 -0.88 3.35
CA ASN A 9 0.91 0.03 3.30
C ASN A 9 0.80 0.82 4.61
N PRO A 10 0.62 2.15 4.55
CA PRO A 10 0.49 3.00 5.74
C PRO A 10 -0.72 2.68 6.66
N ILE A 11 -1.65 1.83 6.24
CA ILE A 11 -2.82 1.43 7.04
C ILE A 11 -2.56 0.18 7.89
N ASP A 12 -1.52 -0.61 7.56
CA ASP A 12 -1.32 -1.95 8.13
C ASP A 12 -1.11 -1.92 9.66
N TRP A 13 -0.40 -0.89 10.16
CA TRP A 13 -0.19 -0.70 11.60
C TRP A 13 -1.48 -0.29 12.33
N ARG A 14 -2.30 0.59 11.73
CA ARG A 14 -3.60 1.01 12.30
C ARG A 14 -4.58 -0.14 12.38
N MET A 15 -4.55 -1.05 11.40
CA MET A 15 -5.35 -2.27 11.45
C MET A 15 -4.95 -3.17 12.61
N ARG A 16 -3.65 -3.35 12.83
CA ARG A 16 -3.12 -4.17 13.92
C ARG A 16 -3.45 -3.61 15.32
N GLU A 17 -3.39 -2.29 15.48
CA GLU A 17 -3.67 -1.61 16.76
C GLU A 17 -5.17 -1.44 17.05
N GLY A 18 -6.06 -1.97 16.19
CA GLY A 18 -7.51 -1.82 16.34
C GLY A 18 -8.03 -0.41 16.03
N ALA A 19 -7.16 0.50 15.58
CA ALA A 19 -7.47 1.91 15.32
C ALA A 19 -8.40 2.14 14.11
N VAL A 20 -8.78 1.09 13.37
CA VAL A 20 -9.78 1.18 12.28
C VAL A 20 -11.19 1.46 12.81
N GLN A 21 -11.48 1.08 14.06
CA GLN A 21 -12.80 1.25 14.66
C GLN A 21 -13.22 2.72 14.79
N HIS A 22 -12.25 3.63 14.89
CA HIS A 22 -12.49 5.08 15.03
C HIS A 22 -12.28 5.88 13.74
N LEU A 23 -11.81 5.24 12.67
CA LEU A 23 -11.52 5.89 11.37
C LEU A 23 -12.78 6.49 10.72
N PHE A 24 -13.96 6.06 11.15
CA PHE A 24 -15.25 6.42 10.60
C PHE A 24 -16.18 7.05 11.64
N ALA A 25 -15.62 7.63 12.71
CA ALA A 25 -16.40 8.35 13.70
C ALA A 25 -17.29 9.41 12.99
N PRO A 26 -18.62 9.37 13.20
CA PRO A 26 -19.54 10.18 12.43
C PRO A 26 -19.31 11.67 12.71
N ARG A 27 -19.01 12.44 11.67
CA ARG A 27 -19.09 13.91 11.69
C ARG A 27 -20.29 14.33 10.86
N ARG A 28 -21.06 15.31 11.35
CA ARG A 28 -22.33 15.73 10.72
C ARG A 28 -22.15 16.34 9.32
N ASP A 29 -20.93 16.76 9.00
CA ASP A 29 -20.50 17.42 7.77
C ASP A 29 -19.76 16.48 6.79
N VAL A 30 -19.54 15.21 7.13
CA VAL A 30 -18.76 14.27 6.31
C VAL A 30 -19.56 13.00 6.02
N ARG A 31 -19.77 12.69 4.73
CA ARG A 31 -20.28 11.38 4.29
C ARG A 31 -19.11 10.42 4.12
N VAL A 32 -19.15 9.31 4.86
CA VAL A 32 -18.16 8.24 4.79
C VAL A 32 -18.77 7.05 4.07
N GLU A 33 -18.23 6.71 2.90
CA GLU A 33 -18.58 5.48 2.19
C GLU A 33 -17.54 4.40 2.46
N GLN A 34 -17.96 3.28 3.03
CA GLN A 34 -17.09 2.12 3.19
C GLN A 34 -17.19 1.20 1.97
N ALA A 35 -16.11 1.12 1.20
CA ALA A 35 -16.01 0.12 0.15
C ALA A 35 -15.64 -1.24 0.75
N ALA A 36 -16.47 -2.26 0.53
CA ALA A 36 -16.13 -3.64 0.85
C ALA A 36 -15.04 -4.16 -0.12
N VAL A 37 -13.78 -3.99 0.26
CA VAL A 37 -12.63 -4.43 -0.56
C VAL A 37 -12.46 -5.96 -0.42
N ARG A 38 -12.57 -6.66 -1.54
CA ARG A 38 -12.23 -8.09 -1.64
C ARG A 38 -10.99 -8.28 -2.49
N ALA A 39 -9.92 -8.77 -1.88
CA ALA A 39 -8.71 -9.14 -2.59
C ALA A 39 -8.93 -10.47 -3.34
N THR A 40 -9.08 -10.40 -4.65
CA THR A 40 -9.20 -11.57 -5.54
C THR A 40 -8.29 -11.39 -6.74
N ALA A 41 -7.84 -12.49 -7.35
CA ALA A 41 -7.01 -12.44 -8.54
C ALA A 41 -7.70 -11.70 -9.70
N GLU A 42 -9.00 -11.94 -9.91
CA GLU A 42 -9.80 -11.28 -10.94
C GLU A 42 -9.83 -9.76 -10.77
N ARG A 43 -10.18 -9.27 -9.58
CA ARG A 43 -10.21 -7.82 -9.28
C ARG A 43 -8.82 -7.19 -9.36
N LEU A 44 -7.78 -7.91 -8.94
CA LEU A 44 -6.40 -7.45 -9.12
C LEU A 44 -6.06 -7.30 -10.61
N GLY A 45 -6.48 -8.26 -11.46
CA GLY A 45 -6.32 -8.16 -12.91
C GLY A 45 -7.00 -6.93 -13.51
N GLN A 46 -8.22 -6.60 -13.06
CA GLN A 46 -8.92 -5.38 -13.47
C GLN A 46 -8.15 -4.11 -13.07
N LEU A 47 -7.61 -4.06 -11.85
CA LEU A 47 -6.77 -2.93 -11.42
C LEU A 47 -5.50 -2.82 -12.27
N MET A 48 -4.87 -3.95 -12.62
CA MET A 48 -3.69 -3.95 -13.49
C MET A 48 -4.00 -3.43 -14.89
N ALA A 49 -5.16 -3.76 -15.46
CA ALA A 49 -5.60 -3.21 -16.74
C ALA A 49 -5.78 -1.68 -16.68
N LEU A 50 -6.34 -1.15 -15.58
CA LEU A 50 -6.46 0.31 -15.37
C LEU A 50 -5.10 0.99 -15.23
N VAL A 51 -4.12 0.33 -14.61
CA VAL A 51 -2.74 0.85 -14.54
C VAL A 51 -2.10 0.84 -15.93
N ALA A 52 -2.24 -0.25 -16.67
CA ALA A 52 -1.68 -0.40 -18.01
C ALA A 52 -2.25 0.63 -19.00
N SER A 53 -3.53 0.96 -18.91
CA SER A 53 -4.17 2.01 -19.72
C SER A 53 -3.85 3.44 -19.26
N GLY A 54 -3.20 3.60 -18.11
CA GLY A 54 -2.90 4.91 -17.51
C GLY A 54 -4.08 5.58 -16.79
N ALA A 55 -5.25 4.93 -16.77
CA ALA A 55 -6.44 5.40 -16.06
C ALA A 55 -6.28 5.40 -14.54
N LEU A 56 -5.43 4.51 -14.01
CA LEU A 56 -5.05 4.46 -12.60
C LEU A 56 -3.53 4.65 -12.47
N LYS A 57 -3.11 5.65 -11.68
CA LYS A 57 -1.70 5.90 -11.38
C LYS A 57 -1.42 5.68 -9.90
N PRO A 58 -0.81 4.55 -9.51
CA PRO A 58 -0.41 4.32 -8.13
C PRO A 58 0.55 5.41 -7.66
N GLN A 59 0.29 5.99 -6.50
CA GLN A 59 1.22 6.94 -5.87
C GLN A 59 2.31 6.17 -5.14
N ILE A 60 3.54 6.29 -5.61
CA ILE A 60 4.73 5.76 -4.94
C ILE A 60 5.26 6.84 -3.99
N GLY A 61 5.38 6.50 -2.71
CA GLY A 61 5.85 7.42 -1.67
C GLY A 61 7.37 7.44 -1.57
N ARG A 62 7.96 6.32 -1.13
CA ARG A 62 9.41 6.16 -0.99
C ARG A 62 9.83 4.77 -1.44
N LEU A 63 11.03 4.69 -2.00
CA LEU A 63 11.69 3.45 -2.37
C LEU A 63 12.73 3.11 -1.30
N TYR A 64 12.83 1.83 -0.97
CA TYR A 64 13.77 1.27 -0.01
C TYR A 64 14.43 0.05 -0.65
N SER A 65 15.70 -0.18 -0.34
CA SER A 65 16.33 -1.48 -0.54
C SER A 65 15.79 -2.50 0.46
N LEU A 66 16.06 -3.79 0.22
CA LEU A 66 15.72 -4.85 1.16
C LEU A 66 16.31 -4.61 2.56
N ALA A 67 17.56 -4.14 2.64
CA ALA A 67 18.23 -3.86 3.91
C ALA A 67 17.54 -2.74 4.70
N GLU A 68 16.86 -1.82 4.03
CA GLU A 68 16.15 -0.70 4.65
C GLU A 68 14.71 -1.02 5.05
N THR A 69 14.29 -2.29 4.97
CA THR A 69 12.95 -2.74 5.40
C THR A 69 12.56 -2.24 6.80
N PRO A 70 13.44 -2.25 7.84
CA PRO A 70 13.09 -1.69 9.15
C PRO A 70 12.73 -0.20 9.08
N ALA A 71 13.49 0.60 8.30
CA ALA A 71 13.23 2.02 8.12
C ALA A 71 11.94 2.26 7.31
N ALA A 72 11.64 1.42 6.32
CA ALA A 72 10.40 1.45 5.56
C ALA A 72 9.18 1.23 6.46
N TYR A 73 9.27 0.24 7.36
CA TYR A 73 8.21 -0.07 8.31
C TYR A 73 8.00 1.06 9.32
N ALA A 74 9.08 1.58 9.93
CA ALA A 74 9.01 2.71 10.85
C ALA A 74 8.40 3.96 10.19
N ALA A 75 8.78 4.28 8.95
CA ALA A 75 8.23 5.41 8.21
C ALA A 75 6.71 5.29 8.01
N SER A 76 6.20 4.07 7.76
CA SER A 76 4.77 3.80 7.58
C SER A 76 3.92 4.12 8.82
N GLN A 77 4.52 4.01 10.02
CA GLN A 77 3.86 4.25 11.30
C GLN A 77 3.71 5.74 11.65
N SER A 78 4.42 6.63 10.94
CA SER A 78 4.37 8.07 11.22
C SER A 78 3.00 8.73 11.02
N GLY A 79 2.05 8.01 10.40
CA GLY A 79 0.72 8.49 10.04
C GLY A 79 0.69 9.58 8.96
N ARG A 80 1.87 9.98 8.44
CA ARG A 80 2.05 11.04 7.43
C ARG A 80 2.51 10.51 6.08
N SER A 81 2.62 9.19 5.90
CA SER A 81 3.01 8.59 4.64
C SER A 81 2.02 8.92 3.53
N ARG A 82 2.55 9.50 2.44
CA ARG A 82 1.82 9.72 1.18
C ARG A 82 2.21 8.62 0.20
N GLY A 83 1.23 7.87 -0.30
CA GLY A 83 1.46 6.78 -1.25
C GLY A 83 2.02 5.50 -0.62
N LYS A 84 2.31 4.52 -1.47
CA LYS A 84 2.87 3.21 -1.08
C LYS A 84 4.40 3.30 -0.93
N HIS A 85 4.94 2.75 0.15
CA HIS A 85 6.39 2.54 0.28
C HIS A 85 6.77 1.23 -0.40
N ILE A 86 7.79 1.23 -1.25
CA ILE A 86 8.20 0.06 -2.04
C ILE A 86 9.56 -0.42 -1.58
N ILE A 87 9.68 -1.71 -1.31
CA ILE A 87 10.93 -2.41 -1.05
C ILE A 87 11.35 -3.08 -2.37
N ARG A 88 12.51 -2.69 -2.90
CA ARG A 88 13.10 -3.32 -4.08
C ARG A 88 13.97 -4.49 -3.67
N PHE A 89 13.81 -5.60 -4.37
CA PHE A 89 14.76 -6.68 -4.35
C PHE A 89 15.76 -6.43 -5.48
N GLU A 90 17.05 -6.58 -5.20
CA GLU A 90 18.04 -6.60 -6.28
C GLU A 90 17.74 -7.80 -7.18
N ASP A 91 17.84 -7.60 -8.49
CA ASP A 91 17.95 -8.75 -9.38
C ASP A 91 19.27 -9.44 -9.05
N PRO A 92 19.30 -10.77 -8.82
CA PRO A 92 20.56 -11.48 -8.78
C PRO A 92 21.30 -11.18 -10.09
N PRO A 93 22.64 -11.01 -10.07
CA PRO A 93 23.40 -10.80 -11.29
C PRO A 93 22.99 -11.87 -12.31
N ALA A 94 22.76 -11.44 -13.56
CA ALA A 94 22.40 -12.34 -14.64
C ALA A 94 23.42 -13.49 -14.65
N ALA A 95 22.93 -14.72 -14.48
CA ALA A 95 23.73 -15.93 -14.57
C ALA A 95 24.19 -16.17 -16.01
#